data_AF-A0A1Q5T612-F1
#
_entry.id   AF-A0A1Q5T612-F1
#
_cell.length_a   1.000
_cell.length_b   1.000
_cell.length_c   1.000
_cell.angle_alpha   90.00
_cell.angle_beta   90.00
_cell.angle_gamma   90.00
#
_symmetry.space_group_name_H-M   'P 1'
#
loop_
_entity.id
_entity.type
_entity.pdbx_description
1 polymer ?
#
loop_
_entity_poly.entity_id
_entity_poly.type
_entity_poly.pdbx_seq_one_letter_code
_entity_poly.pdbx_strand_id
1 'polypeptide(L)'
;MEEERTWFHQGPMRKRVEIGSIITTGKPYPEGRWKILEVHEEDVRQGEWDSPNYASLKLPCEDANAVTESSTVKAFMRVYVQILEFNTELEDSATRAAQGITYKPDELYSIRIK
;
A
#
# COMPACT_ATOMS: atom_id res chain seq x y z
N MET A 1 -7.02 -22.54 11.10
CA MET A 1 -7.51 -21.18 10.77
C MET A 1 -6.28 -20.31 10.78
N GLU A 2 -5.68 -20.06 9.62
CA GLU A 2 -4.72 -18.96 9.51
C GLU A 2 -5.55 -17.70 9.76
N GLU A 3 -5.35 -17.05 10.90
CA GLU A 3 -5.79 -15.67 11.04
C GLU A 3 -5.11 -14.90 9.90
N GLU A 4 -5.92 -14.28 9.03
CA GLU A 4 -5.41 -13.36 8.02
C GLU A 4 -4.53 -12.35 8.76
N ARG A 5 -3.21 -12.46 8.58
CA ARG A 5 -2.25 -11.50 9.12
C ARG A 5 -2.42 -10.24 8.30
N THR A 6 -3.31 -9.37 8.74
CA THR A 6 -3.68 -8.18 7.98
C THR A 6 -2.84 -7.00 8.42
N TRP A 7 -1.75 -6.71 7.71
CA TRP A 7 -0.87 -5.58 8.02
C TRP A 7 -1.56 -4.22 7.84
N PHE A 8 -2.61 -4.19 7.02
CA PHE A 8 -3.34 -2.98 6.65
C PHE A 8 -4.77 -2.91 7.22
N HIS A 9 -5.32 -4.00 7.72
CA HIS A 9 -6.68 -4.02 8.29
C HIS A 9 -6.72 -3.77 9.80
N GLN A 10 -5.59 -3.40 10.42
CA GLN A 10 -5.48 -3.07 11.84
C GLN A 10 -5.04 -1.63 12.07
N GLY A 11 -5.24 -1.15 13.31
CA GLY A 11 -4.84 0.19 13.73
C GLY A 11 -5.46 1.32 12.89
N PRO A 12 -4.80 2.48 12.77
CA PRO A 12 -5.33 3.65 12.06
C PRO A 12 -5.56 3.47 10.56
N MET A 13 -4.97 2.44 9.94
CA MET A 13 -5.16 2.11 8.52
C MET A 13 -6.44 1.31 8.25
N ARG A 14 -7.00 0.69 9.30
CA ARG A 14 -8.26 -0.05 9.22
C ARG A 14 -9.38 0.84 8.64
N LYS A 15 -10.08 0.32 7.62
CA LYS A 15 -11.16 1.01 6.88
C LYS A 15 -10.75 2.24 6.07
N ARG A 16 -9.45 2.54 5.95
CA ARG A 16 -8.98 3.64 5.07
C ARG A 16 -8.77 3.20 3.63
N VAL A 17 -8.60 1.90 3.41
CA VAL A 17 -8.35 1.32 2.09
C VAL A 17 -9.42 0.25 1.84
N GLU A 18 -10.53 0.67 1.24
CA GLU A 18 -11.65 -0.21 0.89
C GLU A 18 -12.04 0.02 -0.58
N ILE A 19 -12.61 -1.00 -1.21
CA ILE A 19 -13.17 -0.90 -2.56
C ILE A 19 -14.17 0.26 -2.61
N GLY A 20 -14.03 1.13 -3.62
CA GLY A 20 -14.84 2.33 -3.79
C GLY A 20 -14.34 3.57 -3.05
N SER A 21 -13.36 3.44 -2.15
CA SER A 21 -12.73 4.60 -1.49
C SER A 21 -11.90 5.42 -2.48
N ILE A 22 -11.79 6.73 -2.25
CA ILE A 22 -11.02 7.65 -3.10
C ILE A 22 -9.72 8.04 -2.39
N ILE A 23 -8.60 7.81 -3.07
CA ILE A 23 -7.27 8.29 -2.67
C ILE A 23 -6.99 9.60 -3.40
N THR A 24 -6.63 10.64 -2.65
CA THR A 24 -6.22 11.95 -3.19
C THR A 24 -4.71 12.09 -3.11
N THR A 25 -4.03 12.23 -4.25
CA THR A 25 -2.58 12.46 -4.31
C THR A 25 -2.30 13.95 -4.50
N GLY A 26 -1.60 14.57 -3.55
CA GLY A 26 -1.42 16.02 -3.54
C GLY A 26 -0.37 16.57 -4.50
N LYS A 27 0.65 15.78 -4.93
CA LYS A 27 1.74 16.29 -5.79
C LYS A 27 2.44 15.20 -6.64
N PRO A 28 2.98 15.60 -7.82
CA PRO A 28 2.79 16.90 -8.46
C PRO A 28 1.48 16.92 -9.27
N TYR A 29 0.87 18.10 -9.35
CA TYR A 29 -0.36 18.43 -10.06
C TYR A 29 -0.48 17.71 -11.44
N PRO A 30 -1.69 17.30 -11.86
CA PRO A 30 -2.98 17.50 -11.20
C PRO A 30 -3.15 16.67 -9.91
N GLU A 31 -4.00 17.16 -9.01
CA GLU A 31 -4.44 16.37 -7.86
C GLU A 31 -5.19 15.13 -8.36
N GLY A 32 -4.49 14.01 -8.41
CA GLY A 32 -5.06 12.74 -8.80
C GLY A 32 -6.06 12.27 -7.75
N ARG A 33 -7.31 12.04 -8.17
CA ARG A 33 -8.35 11.41 -7.35
C ARG A 33 -8.56 10.01 -7.91
N TRP A 34 -8.27 9.00 -7.13
CA TRP A 34 -8.23 7.63 -7.62
C TRP A 34 -9.15 6.77 -6.80
N LYS A 35 -10.20 6.26 -7.43
CA LYS A 35 -11.16 5.35 -6.80
C LYS A 35 -10.63 3.93 -6.86
N ILE A 36 -10.58 3.27 -5.71
CA ILE A 36 -10.10 1.89 -5.59
C ILE A 36 -11.14 0.94 -6.19
N LEU A 37 -10.70 0.08 -7.10
CA LEU A 37 -11.52 -0.96 -7.70
C LEU A 37 -11.39 -2.29 -6.96
N GLU A 38 -10.17 -2.61 -6.54
CA GLU A 38 -9.83 -3.86 -5.88
C GLU A 38 -8.76 -3.62 -4.82
N VAL A 39 -8.71 -4.49 -3.81
CA VAL A 39 -7.71 -4.47 -2.74
C VAL A 39 -7.10 -5.85 -2.66
N HIS A 40 -5.79 -5.96 -2.93
CA HIS A 40 -5.04 -7.19 -2.77
C HIS A 40 -3.87 -6.96 -1.83
N GLU A 41 -3.77 -7.75 -0.77
CA GLU A 41 -2.64 -7.74 0.16
C GLU A 41 -1.64 -8.82 -0.22
N GLU A 42 -0.35 -8.49 -0.18
CA GLU A 42 0.73 -9.43 -0.42
C GLU A 42 1.86 -9.23 0.58
N ASP A 43 2.30 -10.34 1.17
CA ASP A 43 3.47 -10.40 2.02
C ASP A 43 4.66 -10.92 1.21
N VAL A 44 5.68 -10.08 1.02
CA VAL A 44 6.89 -10.49 0.29
C VAL A 44 7.99 -10.86 1.26
N ARG A 45 8.48 -12.09 1.12
CA ARG A 45 9.60 -12.66 1.88
C ARG A 45 10.82 -12.69 0.97
N GLN A 46 11.89 -11.99 1.34
CA GLN A 46 13.19 -12.18 0.68
C GLN A 46 14.05 -13.07 1.59
N GLY A 47 14.10 -14.37 1.33
CA GLY A 47 15.15 -15.25 1.86
C GLY A 47 15.05 -15.67 3.34
N GLU A 48 16.13 -16.33 3.79
CA GLU A 48 16.24 -17.27 4.93
C GLU A 48 15.69 -16.80 6.29
N TRP A 49 15.36 -17.80 7.12
CA TRP A 49 14.71 -17.76 8.44
C TRP A 49 15.03 -16.51 9.29
N ASP A 50 14.17 -15.48 9.22
CA ASP A 50 13.57 -14.75 10.38
C ASP A 50 12.76 -13.49 10.01
N SER A 51 12.45 -13.16 8.74
CA SER A 51 11.77 -11.88 8.47
C SER A 51 10.84 -11.85 7.25
N PRO A 52 9.59 -11.37 7.37
CA PRO A 52 8.91 -10.71 6.27
C PRO A 52 9.64 -9.39 6.00
N ASN A 53 10.02 -9.09 4.75
CA ASN A 53 10.79 -7.86 4.47
C ASN A 53 9.89 -6.65 4.17
N TYR A 54 8.63 -6.89 3.80
CA TYR A 54 7.56 -5.90 3.76
C TYR A 54 6.20 -6.58 3.45
N ALA A 55 5.11 -5.92 3.82
CA ALA A 55 3.79 -6.16 3.26
C ALA A 55 3.45 -5.06 2.25
N SER A 56 2.62 -5.40 1.27
CA SER A 56 2.15 -4.45 0.28
C SER A 56 0.66 -4.57 0.01
N LEU A 57 0.01 -3.43 -0.22
CA LEU A 57 -1.32 -3.38 -0.84
C LEU A 57 -1.18 -3.02 -2.30
N LYS A 58 -1.81 -3.80 -3.16
CA LYS A 58 -1.98 -3.57 -4.58
C LYS A 58 -3.39 -3.06 -4.83
N LEU A 59 -3.49 -1.86 -5.37
CA LEU A 59 -4.73 -1.13 -5.55
C LEU A 59 -4.88 -0.73 -7.03
N PRO A 60 -5.53 -1.57 -7.84
CA PRO A 60 -6.08 -1.13 -9.11
C PRO A 60 -7.10 0.00 -8.86
N CYS A 61 -6.91 1.12 -9.54
CA CYS A 61 -7.70 2.32 -9.37
C CYS A 61 -8.19 2.87 -10.71
N GLU A 62 -9.26 3.64 -10.66
CA GLU A 62 -9.74 4.47 -11.77
C GLU A 62 -9.72 5.96 -11.41
N ASP A 63 -9.53 6.82 -12.40
CA ASP A 63 -9.62 8.27 -12.21
C ASP A 63 -11.05 8.64 -11.80
N ALA A 64 -11.20 9.12 -10.56
CA ALA A 64 -12.46 9.56 -9.99
C ALA A 64 -12.91 10.92 -10.54
N ASN A 65 -12.09 11.59 -11.35
CA ASN A 65 -12.47 12.81 -12.07
C ASN A 65 -13.00 12.53 -13.48
N ALA A 66 -12.98 11.28 -13.95
CA ALA A 66 -13.47 10.94 -15.27
C ALA A 66 -14.97 11.29 -15.39
N VAL A 67 -15.30 12.11 -16.39
CA VAL A 67 -16.67 12.60 -16.62
C VAL A 67 -17.47 11.60 -17.46
N THR A 68 -16.78 10.79 -18.26
CA THR A 68 -17.38 9.73 -19.10
C THR A 68 -16.57 8.44 -18.96
N GLU A 69 -17.21 7.28 -19.12
CA GLU A 69 -16.53 5.97 -19.09
C GLU A 69 -15.39 5.87 -20.13
N SER A 70 -15.53 6.57 -21.26
CA SER A 70 -14.51 6.67 -22.31
C SER A 70 -13.28 7.51 -21.92
N SER A 71 -13.36 8.26 -20.82
CA SER A 71 -12.27 9.08 -20.26
C SER A 71 -11.63 8.46 -19.02
N THR A 72 -12.08 7.27 -18.61
CA THR A 72 -11.60 6.62 -17.39
C THR A 72 -10.18 6.11 -17.55
N VAL A 73 -9.22 6.82 -16.98
CA VAL A 73 -7.83 6.38 -16.85
C VAL A 73 -7.73 5.39 -15.71
N LYS A 74 -7.10 4.23 -15.96
CA LYS A 74 -6.78 3.27 -14.91
C LYS A 74 -5.36 3.51 -14.40
N ALA A 75 -5.18 3.38 -13.10
CA ALA A 75 -3.89 3.43 -12.44
C ALA A 75 -3.70 2.21 -11.55
N PHE A 76 -2.44 1.91 -11.25
CA PHE A 76 -2.10 0.91 -10.27
C PHE A 76 -1.29 1.57 -9.17
N MET A 77 -1.82 1.58 -7.95
CA MET A 77 -1.11 2.05 -6.77
C MET A 77 -0.63 0.87 -5.96
N ARG A 78 0.57 1.01 -5.39
CA ARG A 78 1.08 0.04 -4.43
C ARG A 78 1.55 0.76 -3.17
N VAL A 79 1.03 0.35 -2.03
CA VAL A 79 1.42 0.86 -0.71
C VAL A 79 2.31 -0.17 -0.06
N TYR A 80 3.47 0.24 0.45
CA TYR A 80 4.42 -0.63 1.11
C TYR A 80 4.47 -0.33 2.61
N VAL A 81 4.51 -1.37 3.43
CA VAL A 81 4.74 -1.30 4.86
C VAL A 81 5.90 -2.22 5.18
N GLN A 82 6.96 -1.67 5.76
CA GLN A 82 8.06 -2.49 6.22
C GLN A 82 7.64 -3.30 7.45
N ILE A 83 8.09 -4.55 7.49
CA ILE A 83 7.94 -5.44 8.64
C ILE A 83 9.35 -5.72 9.14
N LEU A 84 9.60 -5.49 10.42
CA LEU A 84 10.92 -5.67 11.03
C LEU A 84 10.96 -6.84 11.98
N GLU A 85 9.86 -7.04 12.71
CA GLU A 85 9.74 -8.10 13.69
C GLU A 85 8.36 -8.75 13.55
N PHE A 86 8.35 -10.07 13.63
CA PHE A 86 7.15 -10.88 13.53
C PHE A 86 6.27 -10.72 14.79
N ASN A 87 4.94 -10.79 14.67
CA ASN A 87 3.96 -10.50 15.72
C ASN A 87 3.80 -9.02 16.11
N THR A 88 4.49 -8.09 15.44
CA THR A 88 4.28 -6.65 15.64
C THR A 88 3.05 -6.12 14.89
N GLU A 89 2.33 -6.94 14.12
CA GLU A 89 1.12 -6.53 13.41
C GLU A 89 0.02 -5.98 14.34
N LEU A 90 0.04 -6.40 15.61
CA LEU A 90 -0.90 -5.97 16.66
C LEU A 90 -0.49 -4.63 17.31
N GLU A 91 0.75 -4.19 17.12
CA GLU A 91 1.23 -2.91 17.63
C GLU A 91 0.67 -1.75 16.78
N ASP A 92 0.51 -0.58 17.41
CA ASP A 92 0.03 0.59 16.67
C ASP A 92 1.07 1.05 15.64
N SER A 93 0.57 1.72 14.59
CA SER A 93 1.40 2.11 13.45
C SER A 93 2.57 3.04 13.81
N ALA A 94 2.46 3.85 14.88
CA ALA A 94 3.53 4.76 15.28
C ALA A 94 4.66 4.00 15.97
N THR A 95 4.33 3.05 16.85
CA THR A 95 5.30 2.17 17.51
C THR A 95 6.08 1.34 16.48
N ARG A 96 5.37 0.76 15.51
CA ARG A 96 5.99 0.02 14.39
C ARG A 96 6.87 0.90 13.50
N ALA A 97 6.43 2.11 13.20
CA ALA A 97 7.20 3.06 12.39
C ALA A 97 8.52 3.47 13.07
N ALA A 98 8.54 3.54 14.41
CA ALA A 98 9.74 3.88 15.18
C ALA A 98 10.83 2.79 15.12
N GLN A 99 10.42 1.53 14.92
CA GLN A 99 11.36 0.43 14.72
C GLN A 99 11.97 0.47 13.30
N GLY A 100 11.26 1.07 12.33
CA GLY A 100 11.57 1.17 10.90
C GLY A 100 13.04 1.47 10.56
N ILE A 101 13.69 0.63 9.75
CA ILE A 101 14.93 1.03 9.03
C ILE A 101 14.56 1.68 7.70
N THR A 102 15.48 2.40 7.05
CA THR A 102 15.20 2.92 5.70
C THR A 102 15.32 1.79 4.67
N TYR A 103 14.30 0.93 4.54
CA TYR A 103 14.19 0.02 3.42
C TYR A 103 13.47 0.71 2.25
N LYS A 104 14.07 0.65 1.06
CA LYS A 104 13.46 1.10 -0.18
C LYS A 104 13.44 -0.08 -1.15
N PRO A 105 12.26 -0.55 -1.59
CA PRO A 105 12.18 -1.61 -2.58
C PRO A 105 12.83 -1.19 -3.90
N ASP A 106 13.42 -2.16 -4.61
CA ASP A 106 14.12 -1.95 -5.89
C ASP A 106 13.25 -1.25 -6.93
N GLU A 107 11.95 -1.53 -6.92
CA GLU A 107 10.96 -0.90 -7.80
C GLU A 107 10.94 0.63 -7.66
N LEU A 108 11.20 1.20 -6.48
CA LEU A 108 11.29 2.66 -6.29
C LEU A 108 12.57 3.28 -6.86
N TYR A 109 13.63 2.49 -7.08
CA TYR A 109 14.84 2.96 -7.74
C TYR A 109 14.70 3.02 -9.27
N SER A 110 13.79 2.21 -9.85
CA SER A 110 13.53 2.20 -11.30
C SER A 110 12.80 3.44 -11.84
N ILE A 111 12.26 4.30 -10.97
CA ILE A 111 11.56 5.55 -11.33
C ILE A 111 12.54 6.76 -11.45
N ARG A 112 13.86 6.53 -11.42
CA ARG A 112 14.82 7.56 -11.86
C ARG A 112 14.82 7.62 -13.39
N ILE A 113 14.01 8.54 -13.91
CA ILE A 113 14.00 8.97 -15.32
C ILE A 113 15.45 9.21 -15.78
N LYS A 114 15.83 8.55 -16.89
CA LYS A 114 16.97 8.96 -17.73
C LYS A 114 16.51 10.06 -18.68
#